data_AF-A0A4C1V633-F1
#
_entry.id   AF-A0A4C1V633-F1
#
_cell.length_a   1.000
_cell.length_b   1.000
_cell.length_c   1.000
_cell.angle_alpha   90.00
_cell.angle_beta   90.00
_cell.angle_gamma   90.00
#
_symmetry.space_group_name_H-M   'P 1'
#
loop_
_entity.id
_entity.type
_entity.pdbx_description
1 polymer ?
#
loop_
_entity_poly.entity_id
_entity_poly.type
_entity_poly.pdbx_seq_one_letter_code
_entity_poly.pdbx_strand_id
1 'polypeptide(L)'
;MQKFVMNYCKRENPQYDWKRFKKATPPEPTTGDHPRCRLAYHHHPFTFVGFDYFGPFSVTTGRQYQNRYVALFTCLRTRDVHLEVAANLTADSAVLALRRMIARRGCPTEIYSDNGTN
;
A
#
# COMPACT_ATOMS: atom_id res chain seq x y z
N MET A 1 -23.48 3.19 -13.62
CA MET A 1 -24.11 3.48 -14.93
C MET A 1 -23.29 4.54 -15.65
N GLN A 2 -22.54 4.12 -16.67
CA GLN A 2 -21.68 4.98 -17.49
C GLN A 2 -22.53 5.81 -18.45
N LYS A 3 -22.26 7.12 -18.51
CA LYS A 3 -22.46 7.90 -19.74
C LYS A 3 -21.07 8.34 -20.21
N PHE A 4 -20.47 7.50 -21.05
CA PHE A 4 -19.31 7.85 -21.85
C PHE A 4 -19.84 8.57 -23.10
N VAL A 5 -19.70 9.89 -23.17
CA VAL A 5 -19.95 10.62 -24.41
C VAL A 5 -18.67 10.59 -25.22
N MET A 6 -18.54 9.57 -26.07
CA MET A 6 -17.53 9.52 -27.13
C MET A 6 -17.95 10.50 -28.22
N ASN A 7 -17.43 11.73 -28.18
CA ASN A 7 -17.56 12.64 -29.30
C ASN A 7 -16.62 12.16 -30.42
N TYR A 8 -17.18 11.42 -31.38
CA TYR A 8 -16.51 11.11 -32.63
C TYR A 8 -16.22 12.42 -33.38
N CYS A 9 -14.93 12.67 -33.62
CA CYS A 9 -14.45 13.74 -34.49
C CYS A 9 -15.01 13.55 -35.90
N LYS A 10 -15.98 14.37 -36.29
CA LYS A 10 -16.54 14.38 -37.64
C LYS A 10 -15.43 14.75 -38.64
N ARG A 11 -15.13 13.83 -39.56
CA ARG A 11 -14.33 14.08 -40.76
C ARG A 11 -15.21 14.77 -41.81
N GLU A 12 -15.00 16.05 -42.04
CA GLU A 12 -15.36 16.74 -43.28
C GLU A 12 -14.15 17.57 -43.73
N ASN A 13 -13.68 17.31 -44.95
CA ASN A 13 -12.50 17.86 -45.64
C ASN A 13 -12.96 18.97 -46.61
N PRO A 14 -12.11 19.72 -47.35
CA PRO A 14 -10.71 20.14 -47.14
C PRO A 14 -10.44 21.58 -47.65
N GLN A 15 -9.93 22.50 -46.84
CA GLN A 15 -9.22 23.67 -47.41
C GLN A 15 -8.16 24.20 -46.45
N TYR A 16 -6.91 23.87 -46.78
CA TYR A 16 -5.65 24.41 -46.27
C TYR A 16 -5.76 25.50 -45.18
N ASP A 17 -5.75 25.07 -43.92
CA ASP A 17 -5.41 25.94 -42.78
C ASP A 17 -4.56 25.12 -41.80
N TRP A 18 -3.24 25.21 -41.94
CA TRP A 18 -2.25 24.50 -41.12
C TRP A 18 -2.09 25.12 -39.74
N LYS A 19 -3.11 25.84 -39.22
CA LYS A 19 -3.10 26.44 -37.88
C LYS A 19 -2.56 25.45 -36.86
N ARG A 20 -1.32 25.74 -36.46
CA ARG A 20 -0.53 25.01 -35.48
C ARG A 20 -1.43 24.68 -34.29
N PHE A 21 -1.74 23.40 -34.09
CA PHE A 21 -2.43 22.96 -32.88
C PHE A 21 -1.65 23.50 -31.70
N LYS A 22 -2.21 24.48 -30.99
CA LYS A 22 -1.64 24.95 -29.73
C LYS A 22 -1.63 23.72 -28.83
N LYS A 23 -0.44 23.26 -28.43
CA LYS A 23 -0.32 22.18 -27.46
C LYS A 23 -1.10 22.62 -26.22
N ALA A 24 -2.27 22.05 -26.01
CA ALA A 24 -3.00 22.23 -24.77
C ALA A 24 -2.23 21.46 -23.71
N THR A 25 -1.54 22.17 -22.82
CA THR A 25 -0.99 21.53 -21.62
C THR A 25 -2.19 21.18 -20.75
N PRO A 26 -2.47 19.88 -20.49
CA PRO A 26 -3.55 19.52 -19.59
C PRO A 26 -3.25 20.14 -18.21
N PRO A 27 -4.26 20.69 -17.51
CA PRO A 27 -4.06 21.14 -16.13
C PRO A 27 -3.58 19.95 -15.29
N GLU A 28 -2.67 20.21 -14.36
CA GLU A 28 -2.25 19.16 -13.43
C GLU A 28 -3.48 18.63 -12.68
N PRO A 29 -3.65 17.30 -12.59
CA PRO A 29 -4.76 16.74 -11.84
C PRO A 29 -4.61 17.17 -10.38
N THR A 30 -5.73 17.50 -9.74
CA THR A 30 -5.77 17.79 -8.31
C THR A 30 -5.21 16.59 -7.56
N THR A 31 -4.11 16.79 -6.84
CA THR A 31 -3.53 15.75 -5.99
C THR A 31 -4.50 15.56 -4.82
N GLY A 32 -5.04 14.35 -4.66
CA GLY A 32 -5.91 14.04 -3.53
C GLY A 32 -5.14 14.12 -2.22
N ASP A 33 -5.82 14.49 -1.13
CA ASP A 33 -5.22 14.54 0.19
C ASP A 33 -4.74 13.14 0.60
N HIS A 34 -3.43 12.95 0.56
CA HIS A 34 -2.77 11.72 0.97
C HIS A 34 -1.90 12.01 2.19
N PRO A 35 -1.86 11.10 3.17
CA PRO A 35 -1.03 11.30 4.34
C PRO A 35 0.43 11.39 3.90
N ARG A 36 1.21 12.26 4.58
CA ARG A 36 2.59 12.60 4.20
C ARG A 36 3.49 11.36 4.05
N CYS A 37 3.25 10.31 4.85
CA CYS A 37 3.95 9.04 4.76
C CYS A 37 3.83 8.34 3.39
N ARG A 38 2.76 8.61 2.63
CA ARG A 38 2.58 8.09 1.25
C ARG A 38 3.28 8.92 0.18
N LEU A 39 3.65 10.16 0.47
CA LEU A 39 4.30 11.10 -0.45
C LEU A 39 5.82 11.22 -0.21
N ALA A 40 6.35 10.47 0.75
CA ALA A 40 7.74 10.47 1.17
C ALA A 40 8.67 9.78 0.13
N TYR A 41 8.97 10.45 -0.98
CA TYR A 41 9.77 9.91 -2.10
C TYR A 41 11.25 9.66 -1.73
N HIS A 42 11.81 10.43 -0.80
CA HIS A 42 13.24 10.39 -0.47
C HIS A 42 13.62 9.37 0.63
N HIS A 43 12.68 8.51 1.06
CA HIS A 43 12.91 7.55 2.13
C HIS A 43 13.00 6.11 1.61
N HIS A 44 13.77 5.28 2.32
CA HIS A 44 13.91 3.86 2.00
C HIS A 44 12.59 3.10 2.18
N PRO A 45 12.38 1.96 1.49
CA PRO A 45 11.25 1.07 1.78
C PRO A 45 11.22 0.70 3.26
N PHE A 46 10.02 0.51 3.82
CA PHE A 46 9.79 0.19 5.24
C PHE A 46 10.20 1.29 6.25
N THR A 47 10.48 2.53 5.82
CA THR A 47 10.61 3.66 6.76
C THR A 47 9.30 3.99 7.47
N PHE A 48 8.18 3.93 6.74
CA PHE A 48 6.82 4.09 7.27
C PHE A 48 6.05 2.79 7.07
N VAL A 49 5.63 2.16 8.16
CA VAL A 49 5.02 0.83 8.14
C VAL A 49 3.65 0.86 8.80
N GLY A 50 2.66 0.25 8.16
CA GLY A 50 1.41 -0.16 8.80
C GLY A 50 1.56 -1.56 9.38
N PHE A 51 1.09 -1.76 10.59
CA PHE A 51 1.07 -3.03 11.31
C PHE A 51 -0.35 -3.53 11.45
N ASP A 52 -0.58 -4.79 11.08
CA ASP A 52 -1.89 -5.44 11.15
C ASP A 52 -1.72 -6.95 11.40
N TYR A 53 -2.78 -7.62 11.83
CA TYR A 53 -2.82 -9.07 12.02
C TYR A 53 -3.84 -9.72 11.09
N PHE A 54 -3.39 -10.75 10.39
CA PHE A 54 -4.25 -11.56 9.54
C PHE A 54 -4.49 -12.93 10.14
N GLY A 55 -5.76 -13.16 10.53
CA GLY A 55 -6.44 -14.45 10.70
C GLY A 55 -5.88 -15.41 11.77
N PRO A 56 -6.73 -16.22 12.41
CA PRO A 56 -6.28 -17.47 13.01
C PRO A 56 -6.19 -18.55 11.92
N PHE A 57 -4.97 -18.96 11.59
CA PHE A 57 -4.69 -20.13 10.78
C PHE A 57 -4.53 -21.36 11.67
N SER A 58 -5.44 -22.31 11.53
CA SER A 58 -5.31 -23.61 12.18
C SER A 58 -4.20 -24.41 11.50
N VAL A 59 -3.05 -24.49 12.14
CA VAL A 59 -1.92 -25.31 11.68
C VAL A 59 -1.75 -26.52 12.58
N THR A 60 -1.44 -27.66 11.99
CA THR A 60 -1.10 -28.87 12.74
C THR A 60 0.39 -28.84 13.07
N THR A 61 0.71 -28.73 14.36
CA THR A 61 2.09 -28.88 14.87
C THR A 61 2.17 -30.23 15.58
N GLY A 62 2.78 -31.22 14.91
CA GLY A 62 2.86 -32.58 15.41
C GLY A 62 1.47 -33.22 15.52
N ARG A 63 1.03 -33.54 16.75
CA ARG A 63 -0.30 -34.12 17.04
C ARG A 63 -1.32 -33.10 17.53
N GLN A 64 -0.95 -31.81 17.59
CA GLN A 64 -1.78 -30.75 18.17
C GLN A 64 -2.18 -29.74 17.08
N TYR A 65 -3.42 -29.27 17.14
CA TYR A 65 -3.89 -28.15 16.32
C TYR A 65 -3.64 -26.85 17.08
N GLN A 66 -2.96 -25.90 16.44
CA GLN A 66 -2.65 -24.61 17.03
C GLN A 66 -3.06 -23.51 16.06
N ASN A 67 -3.66 -22.44 16.59
CA ASN A 67 -3.88 -21.24 15.82
C ASN A 67 -2.55 -20.49 15.68
N ARG A 68 -2.29 -19.98 14.49
CA ARG A 68 -1.20 -19.07 14.19
C ARG A 68 -1.76 -17.83 13.53
N TYR A 69 -1.14 -16.71 13.80
CA TYR A 69 -1.49 -15.44 13.19
C TYR A 69 -0.38 -15.00 12.26
N VAL A 70 -0.70 -14.18 11.28
CA VAL A 70 0.31 -13.55 10.43
C VAL A 70 0.34 -12.07 10.75
N ALA A 71 1.47 -11.59 11.23
CA ALA A 71 1.76 -10.17 11.38
C ALA A 71 2.10 -9.59 10.00
N LEU A 72 1.29 -8.63 9.56
CA LEU A 72 1.42 -7.90 8.32
C LEU A 72 2.16 -6.59 8.58
N PHE A 73 3.28 -6.41 7.90
CA PHE A 73 4.01 -5.14 7.88
C PHE A 73 3.90 -4.53 6.48
N THR A 74 3.01 -3.58 6.31
CA THR A 74 2.76 -2.92 5.02
C THR A 74 3.56 -1.64 4.91
N CYS A 75 4.43 -1.51 3.90
CA CYS A 75 5.10 -0.24 3.65
C CYS A 75 4.10 0.77 3.07
N LEU A 76 3.90 1.89 3.76
CA LEU A 76 2.93 2.92 3.36
C LEU A 76 3.34 3.64 2.06
N ARG A 77 4.64 3.63 1.73
CA ARG A 77 5.19 4.22 0.50
C ARG A 77 4.99 3.31 -0.71
N THR A 78 5.56 2.10 -0.65
CA THR A 78 5.60 1.19 -1.82
C THR A 78 4.38 0.30 -1.94
N ARG A 79 3.55 0.21 -0.89
CA ARG A 79 2.51 -0.83 -0.74
C ARG A 79 3.06 -2.26 -0.74
N ASP A 80 4.36 -2.42 -0.48
CA ASP A 80 4.97 -3.76 -0.29
C ASP A 80 4.56 -4.32 1.08
N VAL A 81 4.36 -5.64 1.16
CA VAL A 81 3.88 -6.31 2.37
C VAL A 81 4.93 -7.33 2.81
N HIS A 82 5.37 -7.21 4.05
CA HIS A 82 6.28 -8.14 4.69
C HIS A 82 5.51 -8.97 5.71
N LEU A 83 5.55 -10.29 5.56
CA LEU A 83 4.77 -11.23 6.36
C LEU A 83 5.65 -11.92 7.41
N GLU A 84 5.18 -11.94 8.65
CA GLU A 84 5.80 -12.66 9.75
C GLU A 84 4.79 -13.58 10.43
N VAL A 85 5.18 -14.82 10.71
CA VAL A 85 4.32 -15.71 11.50
C VAL A 85 4.41 -15.33 12.97
N ALA A 86 3.27 -15.15 13.62
CA ALA A 86 3.11 -14.94 15.05
C ALA A 86 2.42 -16.16 15.69
N ALA A 87 2.86 -16.52 16.89
CA ALA A 87 2.29 -17.65 17.60
C ALA A 87 0.86 -17.36 18.06
N ASN A 88 0.66 -16.21 18.72
CA ASN A 88 -0.60 -15.73 19.25
C ASN A 88 -0.77 -14.23 18.93
N LEU A 89 -1.91 -13.65 19.28
CA LEU A 89 -2.16 -12.20 19.21
C LEU A 89 -1.49 -11.40 20.33
N THR A 90 -0.70 -12.03 21.20
CA THR A 90 -0.08 -11.34 22.35
C THR A 90 0.98 -10.31 21.94
N ALA A 91 1.18 -9.29 22.78
CA ALA A 91 2.23 -8.29 22.61
C ALA A 91 3.64 -8.90 22.45
N ASP A 92 3.98 -9.96 23.19
CA ASP A 92 5.27 -10.64 23.04
C ASP A 92 5.46 -11.23 21.63
N SER A 93 4.40 -11.82 21.08
CA SER A 93 4.41 -12.36 19.71
C SER A 93 4.59 -11.23 18.70
N ALA A 94 3.96 -10.07 18.95
CA ALA A 94 4.09 -8.86 18.12
C ALA A 94 5.52 -8.31 18.13
N VAL A 95 6.12 -8.18 19.31
CA VAL A 95 7.50 -7.70 19.46
C VAL A 95 8.48 -8.63 18.77
N LEU A 96 8.29 -9.95 18.89
CA LEU A 96 9.13 -10.93 18.18
C LEU A 96 8.98 -10.83 16.66
N ALA A 97 7.76 -10.64 16.15
CA ALA A 97 7.52 -10.41 14.73
C ALA A 97 8.17 -9.11 14.23
N LEU A 98 8.03 -8.03 15.00
CA LEU A 98 8.65 -6.74 14.69
C LEU A 98 10.17 -6.85 14.65
N ARG A 99 10.79 -7.56 15.61
CA ARG A 99 12.24 -7.80 15.61
C ARG A 99 12.70 -8.56 14.36
N ARG A 100 11.93 -9.56 13.91
CA ARG A 100 12.24 -10.29 12.65
C ARG A 100 12.13 -9.39 11.43
N MET A 101 11.11 -8.53 11.38
CA MET A 101 10.98 -7.52 10.31
C MET A 101 12.17 -6.57 10.31
N ILE A 102 12.53 -6.00 11.46
CA ILE A 102 13.67 -5.07 11.60
C ILE A 102 14.97 -5.73 11.16
N ALA A 103 15.21 -6.97 11.57
CA ALA A 103 16.41 -7.71 11.18
C ALA A 103 16.52 -7.95 9.66
N ARG A 104 15.39 -8.00 8.94
CA ARG A 104 15.36 -8.26 7.49
C ARG A 104 15.23 -7.01 6.63
N ARG A 105 14.50 -5.99 7.09
CA ARG A 105 14.11 -4.81 6.31
C ARG A 105 14.70 -3.49 6.83
N GLY A 106 15.28 -3.50 8.02
CA GLY A 106 15.78 -2.31 8.70
C GLY A 106 14.76 -1.73 9.69
N CYS A 107 15.22 -0.77 10.51
CA CYS A 107 14.39 -0.17 11.54
C CYS A 107 13.41 0.86 10.92
N PRO A 108 12.08 0.70 11.10
CA PRO A 108 11.13 1.72 10.68
C PRO A 108 11.28 2.97 11.54
N THR A 109 10.98 4.14 10.97
CA THR A 109 10.92 5.41 11.72
C THR A 109 9.57 5.58 12.38
N GLU A 110 8.49 5.16 11.71
CA GLU A 110 7.13 5.22 12.23
C GLU A 110 6.37 3.93 11.92
N ILE A 111 5.61 3.46 12.91
CA ILE A 111 4.72 2.32 12.80
C ILE A 111 3.30 2.79 13.10
N TYR A 112 2.39 2.52 12.17
CA TYR A 112 0.95 2.78 12.29
C TYR A 112 0.25 1.46 12.58
N SER A 113 -0.25 1.29 13.80
CA SER A 113 -1.10 0.15 14.15
C SER A 113 -2.56 0.57 14.09
N ASP A 114 -3.47 -0.35 13.75
CA ASP A 114 -4.83 -0.20 14.24
C ASP A 114 -4.80 -0.28 15.77
N ASN A 115 -5.71 0.38 16.47
CA ASN A 115 -5.66 0.44 17.93
C ASN A 115 -6.19 -0.86 18.57
N GLY A 116 -5.83 -2.01 17.98
CA GLY A 116 -6.23 -3.33 18.41
C GLY A 116 -5.70 -3.61 19.80
N THR A 117 -6.58 -4.06 20.69
CA THR A 117 -6.29 -4.35 22.10
C THR A 117 -5.70 -5.75 22.32
N ASN A 118 -5.03 -6.30 21.30
CA ASN A 118 -4.54 -7.67 21.24
C ASN A 118 -3.52 -8.00 22.35
#